data_AF-A0A2D8A9J0-F1
#
_entry.id   AF-A0A2D8A9J0-F1
#
_cell.length_a   1.000
_cell.length_b   1.000
_cell.length_c   1.000
_cell.angle_alpha   90.00
_cell.angle_beta   90.00
_cell.angle_gamma   90.00
#
_symmetry.space_group_name_H-M   'P 1'
#
loop_
_entity.id
_entity.type
_entity.pdbx_description
1 polymer ?
#
loop_
_entity_poly.entity_id
_entity_poly.type
_entity_poly.pdbx_seq_one_letter_code
_entity_poly.pdbx_strand_id
1 'polypeptide(L)'
;MFKERVLTALVLAPIMIGGIFFLEDKPFALFIAAIATIGAWEWANIAGYQKNWSRIAYAFAVFVCLYISARFLRVRPEYLVYYLAVGTLWWVVAFALVKRYPGGTDMWTARP
;
A
#
# COMPACT_ATOMS: atom_id res chain seq x y z
N MET A 1 -5.99 14.17 -21.03
CA MET A 1 -4.95 13.22 -20.57
C MET A 1 -3.76 13.88 -19.89
N PHE A 2 -2.89 14.64 -20.57
CA PHE A 2 -1.71 15.24 -19.88
C PHE A 2 -2.11 16.34 -18.88
N LYS A 3 -2.99 17.27 -19.29
CA LYS A 3 -3.50 18.36 -18.43
C LYS A 3 -4.14 17.86 -17.14
N GLU A 4 -4.91 16.78 -17.24
CA GLU A 4 -5.64 16.17 -16.12
C GLU A 4 -4.69 15.45 -15.14
N ARG A 5 -3.70 14.71 -15.64
CA ARG A 5 -2.65 14.09 -14.80
C ARG A 5 -1.78 15.12 -14.08
N VAL A 6 -1.47 16.23 -14.75
CA VAL A 6 -0.71 17.34 -14.14
C VAL A 6 -1.55 18.01 -13.04
N LEU A 7 -2.84 18.25 -13.30
CA LEU A 7 -3.72 18.89 -12.32
C LEU A 7 -3.90 18.02 -11.07
N THR A 8 -4.12 16.70 -11.22
CA THR A 8 -4.24 15.80 -10.07
C THR A 8 -2.95 15.70 -9.28
N ALA A 9 -1.79 15.59 -9.96
CA ALA A 9 -0.50 15.62 -9.29
C ALA A 9 -0.26 16.94 -8.52
N LEU A 10 -0.64 18.08 -9.10
CA LEU A 10 -0.50 19.40 -8.50
C LEU A 10 -1.41 19.61 -7.28
N VAL A 11 -2.54 18.90 -7.19
CA VAL A 11 -3.42 18.91 -6.02
C VAL A 11 -2.94 17.91 -4.96
N LEU A 12 -2.53 16.71 -5.37
CA LEU A 12 -2.09 15.66 -4.44
C LEU A 12 -0.75 15.99 -3.78
N ALA A 13 0.18 16.63 -4.50
CA ALA A 13 1.48 17.02 -3.97
C ALA A 13 1.40 17.92 -2.73
N PRO A 14 0.69 19.08 -2.73
CA PRO A 14 0.57 19.92 -1.54
C PRO A 14 -0.21 19.25 -0.41
N ILE A 15 -1.20 18.41 -0.72
CA ILE A 15 -1.90 17.61 0.31
C ILE A 15 -0.92 16.67 1.01
N MET A 16 -0.05 16.00 0.24
CA MET A 16 0.93 15.07 0.79
C MET A 16 2.04 15.79 1.56
N ILE A 17 2.54 16.91 1.04
CA ILE A 17 3.51 17.77 1.75
C ILE A 17 2.88 18.28 3.06
N GLY A 18 1.62 18.73 3.01
CA GLY A 18 0.83 19.10 4.18
C GLY A 18 0.78 17.97 5.22
N GLY A 19 0.45 16.75 4.78
CA GLY A 19 0.46 15.57 5.62
C GLY A 19 1.83 15.29 6.27
N ILE A 20 2.92 15.37 5.52
CA ILE A 20 4.27 15.01 6.02
C ILE A 20 4.78 16.03 7.04
N PHE A 21 4.60 17.33 6.78
CA PHE A 21 5.24 18.37 7.60
C PHE A 21 4.34 18.92 8.72
N PHE A 22 3.02 18.83 8.59
CA PHE A 22 2.10 19.49 9.54
C PHE A 22 1.33 18.51 10.45
N LEU A 23 1.21 17.23 10.09
CA LEU A 23 0.54 16.26 10.97
C LEU A 23 1.51 15.67 12.00
N GLU A 24 1.07 15.64 13.25
CA GLU A 24 1.72 14.87 14.33
C GLU A 24 1.64 13.35 14.07
N ASP A 25 2.40 12.56 14.83
CA ASP A 25 2.56 11.11 14.65
C ASP A 25 1.24 10.33 14.47
N LYS A 26 0.24 10.59 15.32
CA LYS A 26 -1.05 9.88 15.30
C LYS A 26 -1.90 10.23 14.07
N PRO A 27 -2.23 11.51 13.80
CA PRO A 27 -2.99 11.86 12.61
C PRO A 27 -2.22 11.51 11.33
N PHE A 28 -0.89 11.61 11.32
CA PHE A 28 -0.07 11.19 10.17
C PHE A 28 -0.22 9.69 9.88
N ALA A 29 -0.15 8.84 10.90
CA ALA A 29 -0.35 7.40 10.74
C ALA A 29 -1.74 7.07 10.16
N LEU A 30 -2.79 7.76 10.62
CA LEU A 30 -4.15 7.58 10.09
C LEU A 30 -4.26 8.07 8.63
N PHE A 31 -3.61 9.20 8.32
CA PHE A 31 -3.56 9.75 6.97
C PHE A 31 -2.92 8.78 5.97
N ILE A 32 -1.75 8.22 6.32
CA ILE A 32 -1.08 7.20 5.50
C ILE A 32 -1.93 5.93 5.41
N ALA A 33 -2.54 5.48 6.51
CA ALA A 33 -3.40 4.30 6.50
C ALA A 33 -4.62 4.47 5.56
N ALA A 34 -5.22 5.65 5.53
CA ALA A 34 -6.34 5.95 4.62
C ALA A 34 -5.90 5.87 3.15
N ILE A 35 -4.79 6.52 2.80
CA ILE A 35 -4.25 6.49 1.42
C ILE A 35 -3.90 5.06 1.01
N ALA A 36 -3.20 4.30 1.87
CA ALA A 36 -2.83 2.92 1.59
C ALA A 36 -4.06 2.00 1.44
N THR A 37 -5.13 2.23 2.20
CA THR A 37 -6.39 1.47 2.10
C THR A 37 -7.12 1.75 0.79
N ILE A 38 -7.17 3.01 0.35
CA ILE A 38 -7.71 3.37 -0.97
C ILE A 38 -6.87 2.72 -2.07
N GLY A 39 -5.54 2.79 -1.96
CA GLY A 39 -4.61 2.13 -2.86
C GLY A 39 -4.83 0.62 -2.93
N ALA A 40 -5.11 -0.04 -1.79
CA ALA A 40 -5.44 -1.45 -1.75
C ALA A 40 -6.74 -1.78 -2.49
N TRP A 41 -7.78 -0.95 -2.36
CA TRP A 41 -9.05 -1.13 -3.08
C TRP A 41 -8.89 -1.03 -4.61
N GLU A 42 -8.04 -0.11 -5.08
CA GLU A 42 -7.67 0.02 -6.49
C GLU A 42 -6.77 -1.14 -6.94
N TRP A 43 -5.81 -1.55 -6.11
CA TRP A 43 -4.94 -2.70 -6.40
C TRP A 43 -5.73 -3.99 -6.55
N ALA A 44 -6.77 -4.19 -5.74
CA ALA A 44 -7.66 -5.35 -5.87
C ALA A 44 -8.34 -5.37 -7.26
N ASN A 45 -8.72 -4.22 -7.81
CA ASN A 45 -9.28 -4.14 -9.16
C ASN A 45 -8.28 -4.61 -10.22
N ILE A 46 -7.03 -4.14 -10.10
CA ILE A 46 -5.93 -4.50 -11.03
C ILE A 46 -5.56 -5.98 -10.90
N ALA A 47 -5.68 -6.53 -9.69
CA ALA A 47 -5.40 -7.94 -9.40
C ALA A 47 -6.53 -8.90 -9.85
N GLY A 48 -7.60 -8.41 -10.49
CA GLY A 48 -8.68 -9.24 -11.05
C GLY A 48 -9.88 -9.46 -10.13
N TYR A 49 -9.96 -8.79 -8.97
CA TYR A 49 -11.13 -8.93 -8.09
C TYR A 49 -12.36 -8.19 -8.67
N GLN A 50 -13.19 -8.93 -9.41
CA GLN A 50 -14.37 -8.40 -10.10
C GLN A 50 -15.50 -7.95 -9.16
N LYS A 51 -15.67 -8.62 -7.99
CA LYS A 51 -16.76 -8.30 -7.06
C LYS A 51 -16.37 -7.14 -6.14
N ASN A 52 -17.25 -6.15 -6.02
CA ASN A 52 -17.06 -5.02 -5.09
C ASN A 52 -16.82 -5.49 -3.64
N TRP A 53 -17.51 -6.56 -3.20
CA TRP A 53 -17.31 -7.12 -1.86
C TRP A 53 -15.88 -7.63 -1.63
N SER A 54 -15.27 -8.32 -2.60
CA SER A 54 -13.88 -8.79 -2.46
C SER A 54 -12.89 -7.65 -2.42
N ARG A 55 -13.13 -6.56 -3.16
CA ARG A 55 -12.28 -5.37 -3.13
C ARG A 55 -12.35 -4.66 -1.78
N ILE A 56 -13.55 -4.53 -1.22
CA ILE A 56 -13.75 -3.96 0.12
C ILE A 56 -13.12 -4.85 1.18
N ALA A 57 -13.30 -6.17 1.11
CA ALA A 57 -12.69 -7.11 2.04
C ALA A 57 -11.15 -7.04 2.00
N TYR A 58 -10.56 -6.93 0.81
CA TYR A 58 -9.11 -6.77 0.66
C TYR A 58 -8.62 -5.44 1.24
N ALA A 59 -9.27 -4.32 0.91
CA ALA A 59 -8.92 -3.02 1.46
C ALA A 59 -9.06 -2.99 3.00
N PHE A 60 -10.13 -3.58 3.52
CA PHE A 60 -10.34 -3.71 4.96
C PHE A 60 -9.26 -4.58 5.63
N ALA A 61 -8.89 -5.70 5.02
CA ALA A 61 -7.78 -6.53 5.52
C ALA A 61 -6.47 -5.74 5.57
N VAL A 62 -6.14 -4.95 4.55
CA VAL A 62 -4.96 -4.08 4.55
C VAL A 62 -5.06 -3.03 5.67
N PHE A 63 -6.20 -2.37 5.85
CA PHE A 63 -6.41 -1.43 6.94
C PHE A 63 -6.20 -2.06 8.31
N VAL A 64 -6.76 -3.25 8.54
CA VAL A 64 -6.60 -4.00 9.80
C VAL A 64 -5.14 -4.36 10.05
N CYS A 65 -4.42 -4.83 9.02
CA CYS A 65 -2.98 -5.12 9.13
C CYS A 65 -2.16 -3.87 9.50
N LEU A 66 -2.47 -2.71 8.88
CA LEU A 66 -1.82 -1.44 9.21
C LEU A 66 -2.13 -1.00 10.63
N TYR A 67 -3.39 -1.11 11.06
CA TYR A 67 -3.81 -0.75 12.42
C TYR A 67 -3.13 -1.62 13.48
N ILE A 68 -3.12 -2.95 13.30
CA ILE A 68 -2.46 -3.89 14.21
C ILE A 68 -0.97 -3.61 14.26
N SER A 69 -0.31 -3.40 13.11
CA SER A 69 1.13 -3.12 13.05
C SER A 69 1.47 -1.79 13.73
N ALA A 70 0.68 -0.74 13.50
CA ALA A 70 0.85 0.55 14.16
C ALA A 70 0.67 0.43 15.68
N ARG A 71 -0.33 -0.33 16.15
CA ARG A 71 -0.54 -0.55 17.58
C ARG A 71 0.58 -1.38 18.21
N PHE A 72 1.04 -2.42 17.52
CA PHE A 72 2.11 -3.29 17.98
C PHE A 72 3.44 -2.55 18.09
N LEU A 73 3.87 -1.85 17.05
CA LEU A 73 5.12 -1.07 17.04
C LEU A 73 5.11 0.08 18.04
N ARG A 74 3.93 0.63 18.38
CA ARG A 74 3.80 1.63 19.44
C ARG A 74 4.13 1.07 20.83
N VAL A 75 3.81 -0.20 21.08
CA VAL A 75 4.10 -0.88 22.37
C VAL A 75 5.49 -1.50 22.35
N ARG A 76 5.94 -1.97 21.18
CA ARG A 76 7.16 -2.75 20.97
C ARG A 76 8.01 -2.16 19.83
N PRO A 77 8.59 -0.95 20.01
CA PRO A 77 9.36 -0.28 18.97
C PRO A 77 10.62 -1.04 18.54
N GLU A 78 11.14 -1.92 19.40
CA GLU A 78 12.30 -2.77 19.11
C GLU A 78 12.08 -3.70 17.90
N TYR A 79 10.83 -3.96 17.52
CA TYR A 79 10.51 -4.81 16.37
C TYR A 79 10.52 -4.08 15.02
N LEU A 80 10.72 -2.77 15.00
CA LEU A 80 10.71 -1.95 13.79
C LEU A 80 11.68 -2.49 12.72
N VAL A 81 12.88 -2.89 13.15
CA VAL A 81 13.91 -3.42 12.25
C VAL A 81 13.45 -4.71 11.56
N TYR A 82 12.72 -5.59 12.27
CA TYR A 82 12.19 -6.82 11.67
C TYR A 82 11.10 -6.53 10.65
N TYR A 83 10.21 -5.57 10.91
CA TYR A 83 9.20 -5.14 9.93
C TYR A 83 9.84 -4.62 8.64
N LEU A 84 10.86 -3.77 8.78
CA LEU A 84 11.60 -3.25 7.64
C LEU A 84 12.35 -4.36 6.90
N ALA A 85 13.00 -5.27 7.62
CA ALA A 85 13.72 -6.40 7.02
C ALA A 85 12.79 -7.31 6.20
N VAL A 86 11.62 -7.67 6.72
CA VAL A 86 10.61 -8.45 5.99
C VAL A 86 10.14 -7.70 4.75
N GLY A 87 9.88 -6.39 4.88
CA GLY A 87 9.52 -5.55 3.73
C GLY A 87 10.61 -5.53 2.66
N THR A 88 11.88 -5.34 3.04
CA THR A 88 13.02 -5.37 2.11
C THR A 88 13.15 -6.72 1.42
N LEU A 89 13.02 -7.83 2.17
CA LEU A 89 13.04 -9.18 1.59
C LEU A 89 11.92 -9.35 0.57
N TRP A 90 10.71 -8.86 0.86
CA TRP A 90 9.61 -8.87 -0.10
C TRP A 90 9.92 -8.09 -1.38
N TRP A 91 10.55 -6.92 -1.26
CA TRP A 91 10.98 -6.14 -2.43
C TRP A 91 12.03 -6.88 -3.28
N VAL A 92 12.95 -7.61 -2.66
CA VAL A 92 13.91 -8.47 -3.39
C VAL A 92 13.19 -9.59 -4.14
N VAL A 93 12.20 -10.22 -3.50
CA VAL A 93 11.36 -11.22 -4.16
C VAL A 93 10.63 -10.59 -5.34
N ALA A 94 9.93 -9.47 -5.15
CA ALA A 94 9.19 -8.77 -6.20
C ALA A 94 10.10 -8.40 -7.39
N PHE A 95 11.31 -7.92 -7.13
CA PHE A 95 12.31 -7.64 -8.17
C PHE A 95 12.68 -8.89 -8.97
N ALA A 96 12.88 -10.02 -8.30
CA ALA A 96 13.15 -11.29 -8.96
C ALA A 96 11.98 -11.77 -9.83
N LEU A 97 10.73 -11.57 -9.39
CA LEU A 97 9.53 -11.90 -10.19
C LEU A 97 9.48 -11.04 -11.46
N VAL A 98 9.70 -9.73 -11.35
CA VAL A 98 9.72 -8.80 -12.48
C VAL A 98 10.81 -9.16 -13.49
N LYS A 99 12.02 -9.50 -13.02
CA LYS A 99 13.13 -9.91 -13.90
C LYS A 99 12.84 -11.20 -14.69
N ARG A 100 12.05 -12.10 -14.13
CA ARG A 100 11.69 -13.38 -14.76
C ARG A 100 10.57 -13.23 -15.79
N TYR A 101 9.82 -12.12 -15.79
CA TYR A 101 8.77 -11.90 -16.77
C TYR A 101 9.31 -11.90 -18.23
N PRO A 102 8.65 -12.57 -19.19
CA PRO A 102 7.35 -13.26 -19.09
C PRO A 102 7.43 -14.73 -18.64
N GLY A 103 8.62 -15.32 -18.51
CA GLY A 103 8.80 -16.73 -18.11
C GLY A 103 8.62 -16.94 -16.61
N GLY A 104 7.44 -17.39 -16.18
CA GLY A 104 7.15 -17.66 -14.75
C GLY A 104 5.83 -17.06 -14.26
N THR A 105 5.04 -16.47 -15.16
CA THR A 105 3.71 -15.95 -14.82
C THR A 105 2.80 -17.00 -14.22
N ASP A 106 2.93 -18.28 -14.56
CA ASP A 106 2.10 -19.38 -14.03
C ASP A 106 2.06 -19.44 -12.49
N MET A 107 3.12 -18.99 -11.81
CA MET A 107 3.20 -18.99 -10.35
C MET A 107 2.45 -17.82 -9.71
N TRP A 108 2.16 -16.75 -10.46
CA TRP A 108 1.56 -15.52 -9.95
C TRP A 108 0.48 -14.93 -10.86
N THR A 109 -0.08 -15.71 -11.79
CA THR A 109 -1.15 -15.29 -12.68
C THR A 109 -2.31 -14.77 -11.86
N ALA A 110 -2.83 -13.59 -12.22
CA ALA A 110 -4.05 -13.08 -11.61
C ALA A 110 -5.17 -14.12 -11.75
N ARG A 111 -5.92 -14.35 -10.68
CA ARG A 111 -7.10 -15.23 -10.74
C ARG A 111 -8.09 -14.63 -11.75
N PRO A 112 -8.71 -15.45 -12.62
CA PRO A 112 -9.73 -14.97 -13.57
C PRO A 112 -10.95 -14.37 -12.85
#